data_AF-A0A8T2WIW5-F1
#
_entry.id   AF-A0A8T2WIW5-F1
#
_cell.length_a   1.000
_cell.length_b   1.000
_cell.length_c   1.000
_cell.angle_alpha   90.00
_cell.angle_beta   90.00
_cell.angle_gamma   90.00
#
_symmetry.space_group_name_H-M   'P 1'
#
loop_
_entity.id
_entity.type
_entity.pdbx_description
1 polymer ?
#
loop_
_entity_poly.entity_id
_entity_poly.type
_entity_poly.pdbx_seq_one_letter_code
_entity_poly.pdbx_strand_id
1 'polypeptide(L)'
;QRFCPKEKLCIEGRNAGGLLIGSVLNMRPDLFKVAFAGVPFVDALTTMLDPTIALTTSEWEEWGDPRKEVFSHCTKSYAPVDN
;
A
#
# COMPACT_ATOMS: atom_id res chain seq x y z
N GLN A 1 -14.33 -14.17 -22.40
CA GLN A 1 -14.39 -12.79 -22.97
C GLN A 1 -13.15 -12.03 -22.56
N ARG A 2 -12.64 -11.10 -23.40
CA ARG A 2 -11.61 -10.12 -23.02
C ARG A 2 -12.30 -8.78 -22.76
N PHE A 3 -12.40 -8.39 -21.49
CA PHE A 3 -13.18 -7.21 -21.07
C PHE A 3 -12.43 -5.88 -21.27
N CYS A 4 -11.13 -5.84 -20.93
CA CYS A 4 -10.34 -4.60 -21.05
C CYS A 4 -8.86 -4.90 -21.38
N PRO A 5 -8.29 -4.28 -22.43
CA PRO A 5 -6.85 -4.34 -22.69
C PRO A 5 -6.09 -3.38 -21.75
N LYS A 6 -4.83 -3.69 -21.47
CA LYS A 6 -3.99 -2.96 -20.50
C LYS A 6 -3.86 -1.47 -20.83
N GLU A 7 -3.81 -1.13 -22.11
CA GLU A 7 -3.70 0.25 -22.61
C GLU A 7 -4.94 1.10 -22.30
N LYS A 8 -6.04 0.47 -21.90
CA LYS A 8 -7.31 1.10 -21.52
C LYS A 8 -7.69 0.83 -20.06
N LEU A 9 -6.82 0.18 -19.28
CA LEU A 9 -7.08 -0.15 -17.89
C LEU A 9 -6.50 0.92 -16.97
N CYS A 10 -7.35 1.45 -16.09
CA CYS A 10 -6.98 2.41 -15.06
C CYS A 10 -7.35 1.87 -13.68
N ILE A 11 -6.62 2.28 -12.65
CA ILE A 11 -6.89 1.92 -11.25
C ILE A 11 -6.91 3.17 -10.36
N GLU A 12 -7.75 3.15 -9.34
CA GLU A 12 -7.86 4.23 -8.36
C GLU A 12 -8.02 3.64 -6.96
N GLY A 13 -7.40 4.29 -5.98
CA GLY A 13 -7.56 3.99 -4.57
C GLY A 13 -7.19 5.19 -3.72
N ARG A 14 -7.81 5.29 -2.53
CA ARG A 14 -7.61 6.40 -1.60
C ARG A 14 -7.33 5.91 -0.18
N ASN A 15 -6.53 6.63 0.60
CA ASN A 15 -6.15 6.24 1.97
C ASN A 15 -5.51 4.82 1.98
N ALA A 16 -6.10 3.82 2.65
CA ALA A 16 -5.69 2.42 2.59
C ALA A 16 -5.86 1.80 1.19
N GLY A 17 -6.81 2.30 0.38
CA GLY A 17 -6.83 1.98 -1.05
C GLY A 17 -5.61 2.52 -1.79
N GLY A 18 -4.98 3.59 -1.29
CA GLY A 18 -3.71 4.10 -1.80
C GLY A 18 -2.53 3.17 -1.52
N LEU A 19 -2.55 2.46 -0.38
CA LEU A 19 -1.62 1.35 -0.10
C LEU A 19 -1.75 0.27 -1.18
N LEU A 20 -2.99 -0.17 -1.47
CA LEU A 20 -3.25 -1.14 -2.54
C LEU A 20 -2.70 -0.68 -3.89
N ILE A 21 -3.00 0.55 -4.30
CA ILE A 21 -2.50 1.08 -5.58
C ILE A 21 -0.97 1.15 -5.59
N GLY A 22 -0.35 1.63 -4.52
CA GLY A 22 1.11 1.70 -4.40
C GLY A 22 1.77 0.32 -4.51
N SER A 23 1.30 -0.66 -3.75
CA SER A 23 1.86 -2.01 -3.76
C SER A 23 1.71 -2.67 -5.13
N VAL A 24 0.55 -2.51 -5.78
CA VAL A 24 0.28 -3.08 -7.11
C VAL A 24 1.14 -2.40 -8.18
N LEU A 25 1.41 -1.10 -8.07
CA LEU A 25 2.30 -0.39 -9.00
C LEU A 25 3.75 -0.87 -8.90
N ASN A 26 4.22 -1.27 -7.72
CA ASN A 26 5.54 -1.90 -7.59
C ASN A 26 5.55 -3.33 -8.14
N MET A 27 4.49 -4.11 -7.88
CA MET A 27 4.44 -5.52 -8.27
C MET A 27 4.17 -5.74 -9.77
N ARG A 28 3.23 -4.99 -10.36
CA ARG A 28 2.73 -5.18 -11.74
C ARG A 28 2.38 -3.85 -12.43
N PRO A 29 3.35 -2.93 -12.59
CA PRO A 29 3.09 -1.65 -13.26
C PRO A 29 2.68 -1.83 -14.72
N ASP A 30 3.09 -2.93 -15.36
CA ASP A 30 2.82 -3.22 -16.78
C ASP A 30 1.33 -3.42 -17.11
N LEU A 31 0.48 -3.61 -16.11
CA LEU A 31 -0.94 -3.93 -16.28
C LEU A 31 -1.82 -2.70 -16.52
N PHE A 32 -1.37 -1.51 -16.11
CA PHE A 32 -2.23 -0.33 -16.00
C PHE A 32 -1.67 0.82 -16.82
N LYS A 33 -2.55 1.52 -17.54
CA LYS A 33 -2.16 2.71 -18.30
C LYS A 33 -2.05 3.95 -17.42
N VAL A 34 -2.93 4.07 -16.41
CA VAL A 34 -3.00 5.20 -15.48
C VAL A 34 -3.40 4.68 -14.10
N ALA A 35 -2.82 5.27 -13.05
CA ALA A 35 -3.19 5.02 -11.67
C ALA A 35 -3.42 6.32 -10.90
N PHE A 36 -4.45 6.34 -10.05
CA PHE A 36 -4.76 7.46 -9.15
C PHE A 36 -4.65 6.99 -7.70
N ALA A 37 -3.75 7.63 -6.94
CA ALA A 37 -3.54 7.36 -5.52
C ALA A 37 -3.87 8.61 -4.71
N GLY A 38 -5.07 8.69 -4.13
CA GLY A 38 -5.53 9.87 -3.39
C GLY A 38 -5.26 9.76 -1.89
N VAL A 39 -4.63 10.78 -1.28
CA VAL A 39 -4.20 10.76 0.14
C VAL A 39 -3.62 9.40 0.57
N PRO A 40 -2.65 8.84 -0.17
CA PRO A 40 -2.36 7.42 -0.11
C PRO A 40 -1.47 7.07 1.08
N PHE A 41 -1.78 5.97 1.76
CA PHE A 41 -0.96 5.40 2.83
C PHE A 41 0.20 4.60 2.22
N VAL A 42 1.32 5.25 1.91
CA VAL A 42 2.43 4.64 1.15
C VAL A 42 3.71 4.42 1.96
N ASP A 43 3.93 5.19 3.01
CA ASP A 43 5.06 5.04 3.93
C ASP A 43 4.64 4.18 5.14
N ALA A 44 4.12 2.99 4.85
CA ALA A 44 3.41 2.15 5.81
C ALA A 44 4.33 1.63 6.92
N LEU A 45 5.55 1.17 6.58
CA LEU A 45 6.47 0.63 7.59
C LEU A 45 6.92 1.72 8.57
N THR A 46 7.41 2.86 8.06
CA THR A 46 7.89 3.97 8.89
C THR A 46 6.76 4.52 9.77
N THR A 47 5.57 4.74 9.19
CA THR A 47 4.41 5.25 9.93
C THR A 47 4.01 4.29 11.05
N MET A 48 3.95 2.99 10.77
CA MET A 48 3.51 1.99 11.74
C MET A 48 4.54 1.71 12.85
N LEU A 49 5.80 2.13 12.67
CA LEU A 49 6.84 2.08 13.70
C LEU A 49 6.76 3.24 14.71
N ASP A 50 6.12 4.36 14.36
CA ASP A 50 6.02 5.55 15.21
C ASP A 50 4.64 5.67 15.90
N PRO A 51 4.54 5.38 17.20
CA PRO A 51 3.28 5.46 17.95
C PRO A 51 2.81 6.90 18.21
N THR A 52 3.61 7.91 17.90
CA THR A 52 3.24 9.33 18.07
C THR A 52 2.40 9.85 16.92
N ILE A 53 2.42 9.17 15.76
CA ILE A 53 1.56 9.47 14.63
C ILE A 53 0.13 9.01 14.95
N ALA A 54 -0.84 9.88 14.70
CA ALA A 54 -2.25 9.56 14.91
C ALA A 54 -2.66 8.30 14.15
N LEU A 55 -3.54 7.50 14.75
CA LEU A 55 -4.05 6.21 14.24
C LEU A 55 -3.07 5.04 14.29
N THR A 56 -1.75 5.24 14.31
CA THR A 56 -0.76 4.14 14.30
C THR A 56 -1.05 3.07 15.35
N THR A 57 -1.28 3.47 16.60
CA THR A 57 -1.49 2.51 17.70
C THR A 57 -2.76 1.69 17.55
N SER A 58 -3.83 2.29 17.00
CA SER A 58 -5.09 1.59 16.73
C SER A 58 -5.00 0.70 15.49
N GLU A 59 -4.21 1.09 14.50
CA GLU A 59 -4.06 0.34 13.25
C GLU A 59 -3.13 -0.88 13.38
N TRP A 60 -2.42 -1.05 14.50
CA TRP A 60 -1.70 -2.30 14.78
C TRP A 60 -2.63 -3.51 14.86
N GLU A 61 -3.92 -3.33 15.18
CA GLU A 61 -4.91 -4.42 15.15
C GLU A 61 -5.26 -4.85 13.73
N GLU A 62 -5.12 -3.95 12.75
CA GLU A 62 -5.41 -4.23 11.34
C GLU A 62 -4.16 -4.76 10.60
N TRP A 63 -3.06 -4.02 10.65
CA TRP A 63 -1.87 -4.32 9.85
C TRP A 63 -0.81 -5.16 10.59
N GLY A 64 -0.92 -5.21 11.92
CA GLY A 64 0.11 -5.74 12.80
C GLY A 64 1.05 -4.66 13.34
N ASP A 65 1.73 -4.99 14.43
CA ASP A 65 2.71 -4.13 15.08
C ASP A 65 4.12 -4.41 14.55
N PRO A 66 4.69 -3.57 13.66
CA PRO A 66 5.96 -3.83 13.00
C PRO A 66 7.16 -3.75 13.96
N ARG A 67 6.98 -3.38 15.23
CA ARG A 67 8.04 -3.51 16.25
C ARG A 67 8.30 -4.99 16.58
N LYS A 68 7.38 -5.88 16.21
CA LYS A 68 7.59 -7.33 16.22
C LYS A 68 8.08 -7.77 14.85
N GLU A 69 9.16 -8.56 14.83
CA GLU A 69 9.87 -8.93 13.60
C GLU A 69 8.98 -9.52 12.51
N VAL A 70 8.03 -10.40 12.87
CA VAL A 70 7.11 -11.02 11.90
C VAL A 70 6.28 -9.99 11.13
N PHE A 71 5.79 -8.95 11.81
CA PHE A 71 5.00 -7.90 11.18
C PHE A 71 5.90 -6.91 10.44
N SER A 72 7.11 -6.63 10.94
CA SER A 72 8.08 -5.79 10.21
C SER A 72 8.38 -6.36 8.82
N HIS A 73 8.71 -7.66 8.75
CA HIS A 73 9.02 -8.31 7.47
C HIS A 73 7.78 -8.39 6.58
N CYS A 74 6.62 -8.69 7.15
CA CYS A 74 5.35 -8.73 6.42
C CYS A 74 5.03 -7.36 5.80
N THR A 75 4.99 -6.29 6.60
CA THR A 75 4.70 -4.93 6.14
C THR A 75 5.72 -4.46 5.11
N LYS A 76 7.01 -4.68 5.35
CA LYS A 76 8.08 -4.32 4.40
C LYS A 76 7.92 -5.01 3.05
N SER A 77 7.40 -6.25 3.01
CA SER A 77 7.25 -6.99 1.75
C SER A 77 6.24 -6.40 0.77
N TYR A 78 5.36 -5.50 1.22
CA TYR A 78 4.38 -4.84 0.37
C TYR A 78 4.33 -3.31 0.50
N ALA A 79 4.99 -2.72 1.50
CA ALA A 79 4.99 -1.27 1.73
C ALA A 79 5.50 -0.53 0.47
N PRO A 80 4.71 0.41 -0.10
CA PRO A 80 5.04 1.02 -1.40
C PRO A 80 6.35 1.79 -1.46
N VAL A 81 6.71 2.52 -0.40
CA VAL A 81 7.97 3.30 -0.38
C VAL A 81 9.21 2.41 -0.19
N ASP A 82 9.04 1.22 0.39
CA ASP A 82 10.13 0.29 0.70
C ASP A 82 10.48 -0.68 -0.46
N ASN A 83 9.75 -0.63 -1.58
CA ASN A 83 9.89 -1.54 -2.74
C ASN A 83 9.91 -0.78 -4.06
#